data_AF-A0A7V3U6Q7-F1
#
_entry.id   AF-A0A7V3U6Q7-F1
#
_cell.length_a   1.000
_cell.length_b   1.000
_cell.length_c   1.000
_cell.angle_alpha   90.00
_cell.angle_beta   90.00
_cell.angle_gamma   90.00
#
_symmetry.space_group_name_H-M   'P 1'
#
loop_
_entity.id
_entity.type
_entity.pdbx_description
1 polymer ?
#
loop_
_entity_poly.entity_id
_entity_poly.type
_entity_poly.pdbx_seq_one_letter_code
_entity_poly.pdbx_strand_id
1 'polypeptide(L)'
;MKELLEKETFKPLQPGKIIKGKVLAKGKRELLVDISPWGTGKVYGGEFLKAKEKLKSIKEGDEIWAKIVDVDNEDNFVELSLSEVMEELKLNELREKKEKGEKIVVQIFGANKGGLLTQIEGFPAFLPISQMEEKIVQELQDEEKSNVLKKLRQFVGKRIEVKILTILNPQRQIILTQKEKEPQTKIGSEVEGTISAITEFGIFVDCNDFEAILSADKIGKINPKIGEKIKAKVEKIENGKIYLTIDENEGTN
;
A
#
# COMPACT_ATOMS: atom_id res chain seq x y z
N MET A 1 -31.44 -42.02 -15.44
CA MET A 1 -30.03 -41.77 -15.07
C MET A 1 -29.34 -40.90 -16.13
N LYS A 2 -30.00 -39.81 -16.58
CA LYS A 2 -29.53 -38.92 -17.67
C LYS A 2 -29.79 -37.44 -17.36
N GLU A 3 -30.02 -37.11 -16.08
CA GLU A 3 -30.44 -35.80 -15.60
C GLU A 3 -29.62 -35.37 -14.37
N LEU A 4 -28.28 -35.50 -14.42
CA LEU A 4 -27.40 -34.98 -13.37
C LEU A 4 -26.07 -34.45 -13.94
N LEU A 5 -26.13 -33.88 -15.15
CA LEU A 5 -25.07 -33.04 -15.73
C LEU A 5 -25.71 -31.67 -16.00
N GLU A 6 -26.28 -31.08 -14.95
CA GLU A 6 -26.65 -29.68 -14.96
C GLU A 6 -25.37 -28.86 -15.09
N LYS A 7 -25.20 -28.28 -16.28
CA LYS A 7 -24.63 -26.95 -16.54
C LYS A 7 -24.05 -26.26 -15.31
N GLU A 8 -22.84 -26.64 -14.89
CA GLU A 8 -21.92 -25.65 -14.35
C GLU A 8 -21.49 -24.82 -15.56
N THR A 9 -22.13 -23.67 -15.74
CA THR A 9 -21.68 -22.64 -16.66
C THR A 9 -20.32 -22.15 -16.16
N PHE A 10 -19.26 -22.86 -16.56
CA PHE A 10 -17.90 -22.47 -16.24
C PHE A 10 -17.64 -21.10 -16.83
N LYS A 11 -17.59 -20.09 -15.97
CA LYS A 11 -17.09 -18.77 -16.37
C LYS A 11 -15.68 -18.98 -16.93
N PRO A 12 -15.37 -18.45 -18.13
CA PRO A 12 -14.04 -18.56 -18.69
C PRO A 12 -13.02 -17.97 -17.71
N LEU A 13 -11.86 -18.61 -17.59
CA LEU A 13 -10.74 -18.04 -16.84
C LEU A 13 -10.42 -16.67 -17.44
N GLN A 14 -10.27 -15.69 -16.56
CA GLN A 14 -9.87 -14.34 -16.95
C GLN A 14 -8.51 -14.04 -16.31
N PRO A 15 -7.55 -13.53 -17.09
CA PRO A 15 -6.35 -12.91 -16.55
C PRO A 15 -6.72 -11.90 -15.46
N GLY A 16 -5.91 -11.85 -14.41
CA GLY A 16 -6.15 -10.98 -13.27
C GLY A 16 -6.84 -11.64 -12.07
N LYS A 17 -7.54 -12.76 -12.26
CA LYS A 17 -8.30 -13.41 -11.19
C LYS A 17 -7.39 -14.22 -10.26
N ILE A 18 -7.62 -14.11 -8.96
CA ILE A 18 -6.98 -14.93 -7.93
C ILE A 18 -7.76 -16.23 -7.76
N ILE A 19 -7.07 -17.35 -7.78
CA ILE A 19 -7.62 -18.69 -7.62
C ILE A 19 -6.83 -19.48 -6.59
N LYS A 20 -7.49 -20.46 -5.98
CA LYS A 20 -6.86 -21.43 -5.07
C LYS A 20 -6.59 -22.71 -5.86
N GLY A 21 -5.41 -23.28 -5.68
CA GLY A 21 -5.01 -24.51 -6.36
C GLY A 21 -4.11 -25.37 -5.50
N LYS A 22 -4.03 -26.67 -5.83
CA LYS A 22 -3.26 -27.64 -5.06
C LYS A 22 -1.94 -27.91 -5.76
N VAL A 23 -0.82 -27.88 -5.03
CA VAL A 23 0.49 -28.18 -5.62
C VAL A 23 0.54 -29.63 -6.08
N LEU A 24 0.71 -29.84 -7.37
CA LEU A 24 0.85 -31.17 -7.98
C LEU A 24 2.29 -31.63 -7.94
N ALA A 25 3.21 -30.78 -8.38
CA ALA A 25 4.62 -31.11 -8.47
C ALA A 25 5.48 -29.86 -8.38
N LYS A 26 6.67 -30.02 -7.78
CA LYS A 26 7.64 -28.94 -7.65
C LYS A 26 8.95 -29.31 -8.36
N GLY A 27 9.18 -28.69 -9.51
CA GLY A 27 10.40 -28.82 -10.29
C GLY A 27 11.52 -27.87 -9.83
N LYS A 28 12.65 -27.90 -10.53
CA LYS A 28 13.81 -27.02 -10.26
C LYS A 28 13.61 -25.56 -10.67
N ARG A 29 12.73 -25.31 -11.65
CA ARG A 29 12.44 -23.99 -12.24
C ARG A 29 10.96 -23.75 -12.53
N GLU A 30 10.11 -24.66 -12.05
CA GLU A 30 8.67 -24.61 -12.29
C GLU A 30 7.91 -25.24 -11.12
N LEU A 31 6.69 -24.78 -10.91
CA LEU A 31 5.71 -25.36 -9.99
C LEU A 31 4.43 -25.64 -10.77
N LEU A 32 3.92 -26.87 -10.65
CA LEU A 32 2.63 -27.28 -11.22
C LEU A 32 1.57 -27.24 -10.13
N VAL A 33 0.43 -26.64 -10.47
CA VAL A 33 -0.67 -26.39 -9.55
C VAL A 33 -1.95 -26.87 -10.21
N ASP A 34 -2.67 -27.75 -9.55
CA ASP A 34 -4.02 -28.13 -9.96
C ASP A 34 -4.96 -26.96 -9.72
N ILE A 35 -5.60 -26.49 -10.79
CA ILE A 35 -6.58 -25.40 -10.77
C ILE A 35 -7.92 -25.91 -11.29
N SER A 36 -8.25 -27.16 -10.98
CA SER A 36 -9.53 -27.78 -11.31
C SER A 36 -10.71 -26.85 -10.96
N PRO A 37 -11.69 -26.71 -11.87
CA PRO A 37 -11.89 -27.51 -13.10
C PRO A 37 -11.19 -26.96 -14.35
N TRP A 38 -10.40 -25.89 -14.24
CA TRP A 38 -9.86 -25.19 -15.41
C TRP A 38 -8.53 -25.75 -15.94
N GLY A 39 -7.99 -26.82 -15.34
CA GLY A 39 -6.81 -27.53 -15.82
C GLY A 39 -5.62 -27.44 -14.88
N THR A 40 -4.41 -27.39 -15.44
CA THR A 40 -3.17 -27.29 -14.67
C THR A 40 -2.54 -25.91 -14.89
N GLY A 41 -2.23 -25.24 -13.78
CA GLY A 41 -1.49 -24.00 -13.77
C GLY A 41 0.00 -24.24 -13.58
N LYS A 42 0.81 -23.35 -14.16
CA LYS A 42 2.26 -23.42 -14.12
C LYS A 42 2.84 -22.09 -13.67
N VAL A 43 3.69 -22.13 -12.66
CA VAL A 43 4.52 -20.99 -12.22
C VAL A 43 5.93 -21.27 -12.67
N TYR A 44 6.51 -20.44 -13.54
CA TYR A 44 7.86 -20.66 -14.09
C TYR A 44 8.64 -19.35 -14.19
N GLY A 45 9.88 -19.43 -14.70
CA GLY A 45 10.67 -18.25 -15.05
C GLY A 45 10.92 -17.28 -13.87
N GLY A 46 10.69 -15.99 -14.12
CA GLY A 46 10.91 -14.92 -13.13
C GLY A 46 10.00 -15.02 -11.90
N GLU A 47 8.76 -15.47 -12.07
CA GLU A 47 7.80 -15.64 -10.96
C GLU A 47 8.22 -16.75 -10.00
N PHE A 48 8.72 -17.87 -10.55
CA PHE A 48 9.28 -18.95 -9.74
C PHE A 48 10.50 -18.48 -8.95
N LEU A 49 11.38 -17.68 -9.57
CA LEU A 49 12.59 -17.17 -8.91
C LEU A 49 12.27 -16.18 -7.77
N LYS A 50 11.34 -15.25 -7.99
CA LYS A 50 10.85 -14.33 -6.95
C LYS A 50 10.24 -15.07 -5.77
N ALA A 51 9.49 -16.15 -6.04
CA ALA A 51 8.87 -16.98 -5.02
C ALA A 51 9.79 -18.06 -4.44
N LYS A 52 11.02 -18.25 -4.96
CA LYS A 52 11.87 -19.43 -4.71
C LYS A 52 12.14 -19.69 -3.23
N GLU A 53 12.50 -18.67 -2.47
CA GLU A 53 12.76 -18.81 -1.03
C GLU A 53 11.52 -19.27 -0.27
N LYS A 54 10.33 -18.81 -0.67
CA LYS A 54 9.05 -19.16 -0.04
C LYS A 54 8.51 -20.49 -0.55
N LEU A 55 8.79 -20.85 -1.80
CA LEU A 55 8.48 -22.17 -2.35
C LEU A 55 9.20 -23.27 -1.58
N LYS A 56 10.34 -23.00 -0.91
CA LYS A 56 11.03 -24.00 -0.08
C LYS A 56 10.15 -24.63 1.00
N SER A 57 9.25 -23.85 1.61
CA SER A 57 8.35 -24.36 2.67
C SER A 57 7.11 -25.06 2.11
N ILE A 58 6.77 -24.81 0.85
CA ILE A 58 5.61 -25.41 0.18
C ILE A 58 5.97 -26.82 -0.33
N LYS A 59 5.10 -27.77 -0.02
CA LYS A 59 5.20 -29.19 -0.40
C LYS A 59 4.14 -29.56 -1.43
N GLU A 60 4.35 -30.70 -2.07
CA GLU A 60 3.33 -31.32 -2.92
C GLU A 60 2.11 -31.67 -2.08
N GLY A 61 0.93 -31.32 -2.59
CA GLY A 61 -0.34 -31.48 -1.90
C GLY A 61 -0.80 -30.24 -1.10
N ASP A 62 0.06 -29.24 -0.89
CA ASP A 62 -0.34 -28.01 -0.21
C ASP A 62 -1.29 -27.19 -1.08
N GLU A 63 -2.21 -26.48 -0.44
CA GLU A 63 -3.06 -25.51 -1.14
C GLU A 63 -2.39 -24.14 -1.17
N ILE A 64 -2.35 -23.53 -2.35
CA ILE A 64 -1.79 -22.21 -2.56
C ILE A 64 -2.76 -21.33 -3.32
N TRP A 65 -2.63 -20.03 -3.13
CA TRP A 65 -3.36 -19.04 -3.92
C TRP A 65 -2.45 -18.47 -4.99
N ALA A 66 -2.97 -18.34 -6.21
CA ALA A 66 -2.24 -17.87 -7.37
C ALA A 66 -3.12 -16.96 -8.24
N LYS A 67 -2.52 -15.96 -8.88
CA LYS A 67 -3.21 -15.09 -9.83
C LYS A 67 -2.99 -15.63 -11.23
N ILE A 68 -4.04 -15.68 -12.03
CA ILE A 68 -3.96 -16.03 -13.45
C ILE A 68 -3.33 -14.85 -14.18
N VAL A 69 -2.18 -15.11 -14.81
CA VAL A 69 -1.47 -14.13 -15.64
C VAL A 69 -1.90 -14.30 -17.08
N ASP A 70 -1.89 -15.53 -17.57
CA ASP A 70 -2.27 -15.88 -18.92
C ASP A 70 -2.97 -17.24 -18.95
N VAL A 71 -3.91 -17.39 -19.88
CA VAL A 71 -4.73 -18.59 -20.08
C VAL A 71 -4.46 -19.25 -21.43
N ASP A 72 -3.75 -18.59 -22.34
CA ASP A 72 -3.60 -19.00 -23.74
C ASP A 72 -2.12 -19.26 -24.09
N ASN A 73 -1.56 -20.32 -23.50
CA ASN A 73 -0.19 -20.77 -23.77
C ASN A 73 -0.17 -22.02 -24.65
N GLU A 74 0.83 -22.12 -25.52
CA GLU A 74 1.01 -23.21 -26.50
C GLU A 74 1.00 -24.62 -25.89
N ASP A 75 1.34 -24.76 -24.60
CA ASP A 75 1.41 -26.02 -23.87
C ASP A 75 0.12 -26.37 -23.09
N ASN A 76 -0.98 -25.62 -23.26
CA ASN A 76 -2.26 -25.84 -22.58
C ASN A 76 -2.19 -25.71 -21.03
N PHE A 77 -1.17 -24.99 -20.52
CA PHE A 77 -1.03 -24.64 -19.10
C PHE A 77 -1.44 -23.18 -18.86
N VAL A 78 -2.12 -22.94 -17.74
CA VAL A 78 -2.45 -21.58 -17.29
C VAL A 78 -1.25 -20.98 -16.57
N GLU A 79 -0.78 -19.81 -16.99
CA GLU A 79 0.32 -19.13 -16.31
C GLU A 79 -0.16 -18.51 -15.00
N LEU A 80 0.57 -18.82 -13.93
CA LEU A 80 0.25 -18.39 -12.58
C LEU A 80 1.36 -17.51 -11.99
N SER A 81 0.95 -16.43 -11.34
CA SER A 81 1.81 -15.63 -10.46
C SER A 81 1.47 -15.89 -9.00
N LEU A 82 2.47 -16.30 -8.23
CA LEU A 82 2.36 -16.42 -6.77
C LEU A 82 2.76 -15.12 -6.07
N SER A 83 3.59 -14.30 -6.70
CA SER A 83 4.17 -13.11 -6.07
C SER A 83 3.08 -12.11 -5.69
N GLU A 84 2.17 -11.82 -6.60
CA GLU A 84 1.09 -10.85 -6.38
C GLU A 84 0.12 -11.29 -5.28
N VAL A 85 -0.21 -12.58 -5.21
CA VAL A 85 -1.14 -13.09 -4.20
C VAL A 85 -0.52 -13.09 -2.82
N MET A 86 0.77 -13.47 -2.73
CA MET A 86 1.50 -13.38 -1.47
C MET A 86 1.64 -11.95 -0.97
N GLU A 87 1.84 -10.99 -1.89
CA GLU A 87 1.83 -9.57 -1.55
C GLU A 87 0.45 -9.12 -1.03
N GLU A 88 -0.63 -9.57 -1.67
CA GLU A 88 -1.99 -9.25 -1.22
C GLU A 88 -2.32 -9.85 0.16
N LEU A 89 -1.88 -11.08 0.44
CA LEU A 89 -2.03 -11.70 1.76
C LEU A 89 -1.30 -10.90 2.84
N LYS A 90 -0.04 -10.50 2.58
CA LYS A 90 0.71 -9.62 3.51
C LYS A 90 0.01 -8.28 3.72
N LEU A 91 -0.52 -7.68 2.65
CA LEU A 91 -1.28 -6.43 2.77
C LEU A 91 -2.54 -6.63 3.63
N ASN A 92 -3.23 -7.77 3.51
CA ASN A 92 -4.36 -8.10 4.37
C ASN A 92 -3.94 -8.23 5.85
N GLU A 93 -2.84 -8.91 6.15
CA GLU A 93 -2.30 -8.97 7.51
C GLU A 93 -1.98 -7.56 8.05
N LEU A 94 -1.43 -6.68 7.23
CA LEU A 94 -1.16 -5.30 7.60
C LEU A 94 -2.45 -4.47 7.81
N ARG A 95 -3.52 -4.76 7.04
CA ARG A 95 -4.86 -4.16 7.26
C ARG A 95 -5.42 -4.60 8.61
N GLU A 96 -5.28 -5.87 8.98
CA GLU A 96 -5.70 -6.35 10.30
C GLU A 96 -4.91 -5.72 11.44
N LYS A 97 -3.58 -5.60 11.30
CA LYS A 97 -2.72 -4.92 12.30
C LYS A 97 -3.13 -3.46 12.48
N LYS A 98 -3.47 -2.80 11.38
CA LYS A 98 -4.01 -1.44 11.39
C LYS A 98 -5.33 -1.36 12.17
N GLU A 99 -6.30 -2.22 11.88
CA GLU A 99 -7.61 -2.23 12.57
C GLU A 99 -7.47 -2.47 14.07
N LYS A 100 -6.48 -3.28 14.48
CA LYS A 100 -6.15 -3.53 15.89
C LYS A 100 -5.38 -2.38 16.55
N GLY A 101 -4.94 -1.37 15.78
CA GLY A 101 -4.07 -0.30 16.26
C GLY A 101 -2.71 -0.81 16.75
N GLU A 102 -2.25 -1.94 16.22
CA GLU A 102 -1.03 -2.62 16.67
C GLU A 102 0.21 -1.76 16.40
N LYS A 103 1.09 -1.71 17.39
CA LYS A 103 2.37 -1.01 17.28
C LYS A 103 3.41 -1.93 16.64
N ILE A 104 4.11 -1.41 15.66
CA ILE A 104 5.12 -2.11 14.86
C ILE A 104 6.45 -1.37 15.02
N VAL A 105 7.52 -2.10 15.27
CA VAL A 105 8.87 -1.55 15.28
C VAL A 105 9.46 -1.60 13.88
N VAL A 106 9.82 -0.44 13.33
CA VAL A 106 10.39 -0.32 11.99
C VAL A 106 11.78 0.30 12.04
N GLN A 107 12.66 -0.11 11.12
CA GLN A 107 14.00 0.47 10.99
C GLN A 107 14.01 1.51 9.87
N ILE A 108 14.41 2.73 10.19
CA ILE A 108 14.44 3.83 9.23
C ILE A 108 15.63 3.68 8.30
N PHE A 109 15.40 3.69 6.99
CA PHE A 109 16.46 3.61 5.99
C PHE A 109 16.79 4.96 5.35
N GLY A 110 15.88 5.93 5.43
CA GLY A 110 16.06 7.22 4.78
C GLY A 110 15.20 8.33 5.40
N ALA A 111 15.47 9.55 4.97
CA ALA A 111 14.71 10.72 5.35
C ALA A 111 14.67 11.72 4.19
N ASN A 112 13.55 12.41 4.04
CA ASN A 112 13.38 13.54 3.12
C ASN A 112 12.86 14.76 3.90
N LYS A 113 12.59 15.88 3.21
CA LYS A 113 12.10 17.11 3.85
C LYS A 113 10.71 16.98 4.48
N GLY A 114 9.96 15.93 4.14
CA GLY A 114 8.60 15.70 4.62
C GLY A 114 8.47 14.62 5.69
N GLY A 115 9.51 13.82 5.95
CA GLY A 115 9.44 12.72 6.91
C GLY A 115 10.49 11.63 6.74
N LEU A 116 10.22 10.49 7.36
CA LEU A 116 11.10 9.32 7.39
C LEU A 116 10.63 8.22 6.44
N LEU A 117 11.58 7.57 5.78
CA LEU A 117 11.36 6.48 4.84
C LEU A 117 11.77 5.15 5.48
N THR A 118 10.86 4.17 5.39
CA THR A 118 11.01 2.83 5.95
C THR A 118 10.26 1.80 5.11
N GLN A 119 10.25 0.54 5.50
CA GLN A 119 9.50 -0.52 4.83
C GLN A 119 8.92 -1.49 5.84
N ILE A 120 7.75 -2.06 5.53
CA ILE A 120 7.10 -3.11 6.32
C ILE A 120 6.78 -4.27 5.40
N GLU A 121 7.26 -5.48 5.73
CA GLU A 121 7.01 -6.71 4.95
C GLU A 121 7.44 -6.66 3.47
N GLY A 122 8.30 -5.71 3.11
CA GLY A 122 8.77 -5.44 1.74
C GLY A 122 8.03 -4.28 1.03
N PHE A 123 6.99 -3.73 1.65
CA PHE A 123 6.25 -2.59 1.11
C PHE A 123 6.88 -1.27 1.55
N PRO A 124 7.04 -0.29 0.63
CA PRO A 124 7.49 1.04 0.98
C PRO A 124 6.58 1.69 2.00
N ALA A 125 7.17 2.31 3.02
CA ALA A 125 6.45 2.95 4.11
C ALA A 125 7.02 4.35 4.40
N PHE A 126 6.15 5.28 4.77
CA PHE A 126 6.50 6.67 5.04
C PHE A 126 5.87 7.16 6.34
N LEU A 127 6.67 7.80 7.19
CA LEU A 127 6.22 8.50 8.40
C LEU A 127 6.36 10.02 8.18
N PRO A 128 5.27 10.74 7.91
CA PRO A 128 5.27 12.21 7.79
C PRO A 128 5.70 12.89 9.09
N ILE A 129 6.36 14.05 9.00
CA ILE A 129 6.78 14.86 10.17
C ILE A 129 5.60 15.13 11.11
N SER A 130 4.49 15.59 10.56
CA SER A 130 3.21 15.84 11.24
C SER A 130 2.63 14.62 11.97
N GLN A 131 3.04 13.40 11.63
CA GLN A 131 2.62 12.16 12.27
C GLN A 131 3.64 11.64 13.29
N MET A 132 4.77 12.34 13.45
CA MET A 132 5.74 12.05 14.50
C MET A 132 5.24 12.57 15.86
N GLU A 133 5.97 12.22 16.92
CA GLU A 133 5.71 12.73 18.26
C GLU A 133 5.72 14.26 18.31
N GLU A 134 4.81 14.87 19.08
CA GLU A 134 4.60 16.33 19.14
C GLU A 134 5.90 17.10 19.46
N LYS A 135 6.74 16.54 20.32
CA LYS A 135 8.05 17.13 20.66
C LYS A 135 8.97 17.27 19.45
N ILE A 136 9.02 16.23 18.60
CA ILE A 136 9.84 16.23 17.38
C ILE A 136 9.27 17.26 16.40
N VAL A 137 7.95 17.34 16.27
CA VAL A 137 7.28 18.32 15.40
C VAL A 137 7.64 19.75 15.79
N GLN A 138 7.54 20.09 17.08
CA GLN A 138 7.87 21.42 17.60
C GLN A 138 9.34 21.77 17.36
N GLU A 139 10.26 20.83 17.60
CA GLU A 139 11.70 21.03 17.35
C GLU A 139 12.06 21.26 15.87
N LEU A 140 11.15 20.92 14.94
CA LEU A 140 11.35 21.09 13.50
C LEU A 140 10.63 22.32 12.94
N GLN A 141 9.61 22.86 13.63
CA GLN A 141 8.86 24.04 13.18
C GLN A 141 9.69 25.33 13.20
N ASP A 142 10.64 25.45 14.13
CA ASP A 142 11.50 26.63 14.28
C ASP A 142 12.74 26.62 13.37
N GLU A 143 12.89 25.59 12.52
CA GLU A 143 14.10 25.40 11.73
C GLU A 143 13.94 25.71 10.24
N GLU A 144 14.99 26.26 9.64
CA GLU A 144 15.09 26.37 8.19
C GLU A 144 15.00 24.99 7.52
N LYS A 145 14.40 24.94 6.32
CA LYS A 145 14.17 23.69 5.55
C LYS A 145 15.42 22.81 5.34
N SER A 146 16.61 23.40 5.33
CA SER A 146 17.91 22.71 5.23
C SER A 146 18.28 21.95 6.51
N ASN A 147 17.89 22.46 7.68
CA ASN A 147 18.18 21.87 8.98
C ASN A 147 17.20 20.75 9.35
N VAL A 148 15.93 20.87 8.93
CA VAL A 148 14.90 19.82 9.10
C VAL A 148 15.39 18.47 8.57
N LEU A 149 15.90 18.42 7.33
CA LEU A 149 16.42 17.19 6.74
C LEU A 149 17.62 16.64 7.52
N LYS A 150 18.50 17.51 8.04
CA LYS A 150 19.68 17.12 8.80
C LYS A 150 19.29 16.45 10.12
N LYS A 151 18.29 16.98 10.82
CA LYS A 151 17.71 16.36 12.03
C LYS A 151 17.06 15.02 11.72
N LEU A 152 16.22 14.95 10.69
CA LEU A 152 15.55 13.70 10.31
C LEU A 152 16.55 12.60 9.93
N ARG A 153 17.68 12.95 9.30
CA ARG A 153 18.76 11.99 9.01
C ARG A 153 19.36 11.34 10.26
N GLN A 154 19.24 11.94 11.44
CA GLN A 154 19.68 11.33 12.70
C GLN A 154 18.82 10.13 13.12
N PHE A 155 17.66 9.93 12.49
CA PHE A 155 16.82 8.76 12.69
C PHE A 155 17.21 7.58 11.78
N VAL A 156 18.00 7.81 10.73
CA VAL A 156 18.43 6.75 9.81
C VAL A 156 19.25 5.71 10.58
N GLY A 157 18.90 4.43 10.40
CA GLY A 157 19.47 3.30 11.12
C GLY A 157 18.83 3.03 12.48
N LYS A 158 18.03 3.95 13.03
CA LYS A 158 17.31 3.73 14.29
C LYS A 158 16.05 2.90 14.06
N ARG A 159 15.65 2.20 15.12
CA ARG A 159 14.34 1.54 15.21
C ARG A 159 13.39 2.43 15.97
N ILE A 160 12.20 2.65 15.41
CA ILE A 160 11.13 3.43 16.03
C ILE A 160 9.84 2.64 16.05
N GLU A 161 9.02 2.89 17.07
CA GLU A 161 7.69 2.31 17.20
C GLU A 161 6.68 3.21 16.47
N VAL A 162 5.87 2.58 15.61
CA VAL A 162 4.87 3.25 14.77
C VAL A 162 3.60 2.40 14.69
N LYS A 163 2.48 3.01 14.30
CA LYS A 163 1.26 2.32 13.88
C LYS A 163 1.05 2.52 12.39
N ILE A 164 0.34 1.60 11.75
CA ILE A 164 -0.11 1.77 10.37
C ILE A 164 -1.25 2.76 10.37
N LEU A 165 -1.06 3.91 9.73
CA LEU A 165 -2.12 4.89 9.54
C LEU A 165 -2.95 4.56 8.30
N THR A 166 -2.31 4.24 7.17
CA THR A 166 -3.04 3.72 6.01
C THR A 166 -2.18 2.94 5.04
N ILE A 167 -2.85 2.26 4.12
CA ILE A 167 -2.25 1.60 2.97
C ILE A 167 -2.89 2.22 1.73
N LEU A 168 -2.08 2.83 0.87
CA LEU A 168 -2.49 3.47 -0.38
C LEU A 168 -2.56 2.38 -1.47
N ASN A 169 -3.77 2.15 -1.97
CA ASN A 169 -4.02 1.30 -3.13
C ASN A 169 -4.23 2.20 -4.37
N PRO A 170 -3.74 1.81 -5.56
CA PRO A 170 -3.07 0.56 -5.91
C PRO A 170 -1.54 0.55 -5.69
N GLN A 171 -0.94 1.65 -5.24
CA GLN A 171 0.53 1.79 -5.15
C GLN A 171 1.20 0.87 -4.11
N ARG A 172 0.42 0.18 -3.26
CA ARG A 172 0.89 -0.71 -2.18
C ARG A 172 1.88 -0.01 -1.24
N GLN A 173 1.66 1.28 -1.01
CA GLN A 173 2.49 2.10 -0.14
C GLN A 173 1.82 2.29 1.22
N ILE A 174 2.62 2.33 2.28
CA ILE A 174 2.12 2.40 3.66
C ILE A 174 2.45 3.76 4.25
N ILE A 175 1.47 4.39 4.89
CA ILE A 175 1.70 5.59 5.69
C ILE A 175 1.59 5.23 7.16
N LEU A 176 2.53 5.74 7.95
CA LEU A 176 2.71 5.43 9.36
C LEU A 176 2.33 6.62 10.23
N THR A 177 2.12 6.35 11.52
CA THR A 177 1.93 7.38 12.53
C THR A 177 2.52 6.97 13.87
N GLN A 178 2.97 7.94 14.65
CA GLN A 178 3.30 7.81 16.08
C GLN A 178 2.24 8.47 16.97
N LYS A 179 1.26 9.16 16.38
CA LYS A 179 0.17 9.81 17.11
C LYS A 179 -0.88 8.77 17.55
N GLU A 180 -1.54 9.07 18.67
CA GLU A 180 -2.61 8.22 19.21
C GLU A 180 -4.01 8.71 18.89
N LYS A 181 -4.16 9.96 18.43
CA LYS A 181 -5.47 10.58 18.16
C LYS A 181 -5.93 10.29 16.73
N GLU A 182 -7.19 9.87 16.60
CA GLU A 182 -7.88 9.83 15.31
C GLU A 182 -8.41 11.23 14.94
N PRO A 183 -8.39 11.60 13.64
CA PRO A 183 -9.02 12.83 13.17
C PRO A 183 -10.51 12.88 13.50
N GLN A 184 -10.99 14.02 13.99
CA GLN A 184 -12.42 14.32 14.04
C GLN A 184 -12.76 15.30 12.90
N THR A 185 -13.22 14.79 11.76
CA THR A 185 -13.80 15.63 10.70
C THR A 185 -14.98 14.96 10.01
N LYS A 186 -15.70 15.70 9.15
CA LYS A 186 -16.83 15.20 8.37
C LYS A 186 -16.59 15.32 6.86
N ILE A 187 -17.13 14.36 6.11
CA ILE A 187 -17.12 14.41 4.64
C ILE A 187 -17.89 15.65 4.18
N GLY A 188 -17.35 16.36 3.18
CA GLY A 188 -17.92 17.57 2.60
C GLY A 188 -17.55 18.87 3.32
N SER A 189 -16.84 18.81 4.44
CA SER A 189 -16.34 20.01 5.13
C SER A 189 -15.24 20.68 4.31
N GLU A 190 -15.26 22.02 4.25
CA GLU A 190 -14.13 22.81 3.76
C GLU A 190 -13.07 22.90 4.86
N VAL A 191 -11.82 22.70 4.47
CA VAL A 191 -10.67 22.72 5.37
C VAL A 191 -9.58 23.59 4.78
N GLU A 192 -8.96 24.41 5.61
CA GLU A 192 -7.73 25.12 5.27
C GLU A 192 -6.57 24.39 5.95
N GLY A 193 -5.49 24.17 5.22
CA GLY A 193 -4.29 23.57 5.78
C GLY A 193 -3.03 23.99 5.07
N THR A 194 -1.89 23.68 5.66
CA THR A 194 -0.57 24.02 5.12
C THR A 194 0.09 22.77 4.56
N ILE A 195 0.68 22.85 3.37
CA ILE A 195 1.36 21.72 2.75
C ILE A 195 2.58 21.35 3.60
N SER A 196 2.51 20.22 4.29
CA SER A 196 3.56 19.71 5.19
C SER A 196 4.62 18.94 4.42
N ALA A 197 4.21 18.12 3.45
CA ALA A 197 5.10 17.29 2.66
C ALA A 197 4.59 17.08 1.24
N ILE A 198 5.52 17.07 0.28
CA ILE A 198 5.29 16.67 -1.10
C ILE A 198 6.19 15.48 -1.36
N THR A 199 5.59 14.33 -1.66
CA THR A 199 6.30 13.07 -1.83
C THR A 199 5.70 12.27 -2.99
N GLU A 200 6.36 11.20 -3.39
CA GLU A 200 5.80 10.22 -4.34
C GLU A 200 4.53 9.54 -3.81
N PHE A 201 4.26 9.64 -2.50
CA PHE A 201 3.05 9.11 -1.84
C PHE A 201 1.86 10.07 -1.92
N GLY A 202 2.04 11.28 -2.47
CA GLY A 202 1.05 12.35 -2.51
C GLY A 202 1.46 13.59 -1.71
N ILE A 203 0.53 14.54 -1.62
CA ILE A 203 0.71 15.78 -0.89
C ILE A 203 -0.01 15.70 0.44
N PHE A 204 0.76 15.94 1.49
CA PHE A 204 0.25 15.96 2.85
C PHE A 204 -0.03 17.40 3.24
N VAL A 205 -1.23 17.62 3.76
CA VAL A 205 -1.74 18.92 4.17
C VAL A 205 -2.05 18.84 5.67
N ASP A 206 -1.36 19.65 6.46
CA ASP A 206 -1.61 19.81 7.89
C ASP A 206 -2.76 20.80 8.10
N CYS A 207 -3.90 20.29 8.59
CA CYS A 207 -5.09 21.07 8.90
C CYS A 207 -5.21 21.37 10.41
N ASN A 208 -4.07 21.44 11.12
CA ASN A 208 -3.93 21.60 12.59
C ASN A 208 -4.43 20.40 13.40
N ASP A 209 -5.72 20.07 13.28
CA ASP A 209 -6.37 19.01 14.05
C ASP A 209 -6.10 17.62 13.48
N PHE A 210 -5.77 17.57 12.20
CA PHE A 210 -5.50 16.34 11.47
C PHE A 210 -4.64 16.60 10.24
N GLU A 211 -4.08 15.53 9.71
CA GLU A 211 -3.42 15.59 8.41
C GLU A 211 -4.29 14.93 7.35
N ALA A 212 -4.34 15.60 6.21
CA ALA A 212 -5.11 15.18 5.06
C ALA A 212 -4.20 14.92 3.87
N ILE A 213 -4.63 14.03 2.97
CA ILE A 213 -3.88 13.67 1.77
C ILE A 213 -4.61 14.21 0.56
N LEU A 214 -3.85 14.91 -0.28
CA LEU A 214 -4.24 15.29 -1.61
C LEU A 214 -3.45 14.44 -2.61
N SER A 215 -4.16 13.60 -3.38
CA SER A 215 -3.54 12.79 -4.44
C SER A 215 -3.00 13.68 -5.55
N ALA A 216 -1.81 13.34 -6.07
CA ALA A 216 -1.15 14.13 -7.10
C ALA A 216 -2.02 14.34 -8.36
N ASP A 217 -2.85 13.33 -8.68
CA ASP A 217 -3.77 13.35 -9.82
C ASP A 217 -4.88 14.42 -9.70
N LYS A 218 -5.18 14.89 -8.48
CA LYS A 218 -6.25 15.86 -8.19
C LYS A 218 -5.76 17.31 -8.05
N ILE A 219 -4.47 17.54 -8.24
CA ILE A 219 -3.85 18.87 -8.09
C ILE A 219 -4.08 19.75 -9.33
N GLY A 220 -4.45 19.16 -10.46
CA GLY A 220 -4.63 19.91 -11.71
C GLY A 220 -3.34 20.65 -12.10
N LYS A 221 -3.44 21.95 -12.39
CA LYS A 221 -2.31 22.84 -12.79
C LYS A 221 -1.56 23.48 -11.63
N ILE A 222 -1.93 23.20 -10.38
CA ILE A 222 -1.30 23.85 -9.23
C ILE A 222 0.12 23.30 -9.07
N ASN A 223 1.10 24.17 -8.82
CA ASN A 223 2.48 23.77 -8.52
C ASN A 223 2.75 23.92 -7.01
N PRO A 224 2.35 22.92 -6.20
CA PRO A 224 2.30 23.04 -4.76
C PRO A 224 3.69 23.22 -4.16
N LYS A 225 3.81 24.08 -3.15
CA LYS A 225 5.06 24.27 -2.40
C LYS A 225 4.86 23.92 -0.93
N ILE A 226 5.84 23.24 -0.35
CA ILE A 226 5.88 22.99 1.10
C ILE A 226 5.84 24.33 1.85
N GLY A 227 4.89 24.47 2.78
CA GLY A 227 4.60 25.69 3.54
C GLY A 227 3.51 26.58 2.94
N GLU A 228 2.96 26.24 1.77
CA GLU A 228 1.85 26.97 1.16
C GLU A 228 0.52 26.58 1.81
N LYS A 229 -0.37 27.55 1.97
CA LYS A 229 -1.72 27.32 2.46
C LYS A 229 -2.65 26.93 1.32
N ILE A 230 -3.50 25.94 1.56
CA ILE A 230 -4.46 25.45 0.60
C ILE A 230 -5.84 25.30 1.24
N LYS A 231 -6.87 25.69 0.50
CA LYS A 231 -8.26 25.39 0.82
C LYS A 231 -8.72 24.24 -0.03
N ALA A 232 -9.32 23.24 0.59
CA ALA A 232 -9.81 22.07 -0.09
C ALA A 232 -11.03 21.51 0.64
N LYS A 233 -11.75 20.62 -0.04
CA LYS A 233 -12.93 19.96 0.51
C LYS A 233 -12.60 18.53 0.89
N VAL A 234 -13.12 18.08 2.04
CA VAL A 234 -13.04 16.68 2.43
C VAL A 234 -13.90 15.86 1.49
N GLU A 235 -13.26 15.09 0.63
CA GLU A 235 -13.94 14.22 -0.32
C GLU A 235 -14.27 12.87 0.31
N LYS A 236 -13.30 12.28 1.01
CA LYS A 236 -13.42 10.94 1.57
C LYS A 236 -12.77 10.91 2.95
N ILE A 237 -13.46 10.29 3.90
CA ILE A 237 -12.84 9.88 5.17
C ILE A 237 -12.79 8.37 5.17
N GLU A 238 -11.59 7.83 5.28
CA GLU A 238 -11.39 6.39 5.28
C GLU A 238 -10.28 6.04 6.26
N ASN A 239 -10.63 5.22 7.25
CA ASN A 239 -9.71 4.65 8.22
C ASN A 239 -8.79 5.69 8.91
N GLY A 240 -9.36 6.74 9.50
CA GLY A 240 -8.60 7.77 10.21
C GLY A 240 -7.80 8.71 9.31
N LYS A 241 -8.12 8.77 8.00
CA LYS A 241 -7.58 9.76 7.07
C LYS A 241 -8.64 10.50 6.31
N ILE A 242 -8.25 11.69 5.90
CA ILE A 242 -9.08 12.68 5.23
C ILE A 242 -8.44 12.91 3.87
N TYR A 243 -9.13 12.51 2.82
CA TYR A 243 -8.72 12.78 1.45
C TYR A 243 -9.36 14.08 1.01
N LEU A 244 -8.53 14.97 0.50
CA LEU A 244 -8.96 16.27 0.01
C LEU A 244 -9.14 16.23 -1.50
N THR A 245 -10.04 17.08 -1.97
CA THR A 245 -10.15 17.46 -3.36
C THR A 245 -10.15 18.98 -3.46
N ILE A 246 -9.52 19.51 -4.50
CA ILE A 246 -9.60 20.92 -4.83
C ILE A 246 -10.67 21.04 -5.93
N ASP A 247 -11.67 21.88 -5.73
CA ASP A 247 -12.54 22.27 -6.83
C ASP A 247 -11.75 23.22 -7.74
N GLU A 248 -11.63 22.89 -9.03
CA GLU A 248 -10.88 23.68 -10.04
C GLU A 248 -11.40 25.13 -10.21
N ASN A 249 -12.45 25.52 -9.49
CA ASN A 249 -13.12 26.82 -9.60
C ASN A 249 -12.62 27.91 -8.63
N GLU A 250 -11.71 27.62 -7.69
CA GLU A 250 -11.18 28.66 -6.77
C GLU A 250 -9.67 28.90 -6.91
N GLY A 251 -9.12 28.63 -8.10
CA GLY A 251 -7.73 28.92 -8.44
C GLY A 251 -7.53 30.24 -9.18
N THR A 252 -7.98 31.38 -8.66
CA THR A 252 -7.40 32.71 -8.97
C THR A 252 -8.04 33.80 -8.12
N ASN A 253 -7.26 34.42 -7.25
CA ASN A 253 -7.14 35.88 -7.23
C ASN A 253 -5.74 36.28 -6.76
#